data_AF-A0A0R2PJI6-F1
#
_entry.id   AF-A0A0R2PJI6-F1
#
_cell.length_a   1.000
_cell.length_b   1.000
_cell.length_c   1.000
_cell.angle_alpha   90.00
_cell.angle_beta   90.00
_cell.angle_gamma   90.00
#
_symmetry.space_group_name_H-M   'P 1'
#
loop_
_entity.id
_entity.type
_entity.pdbx_description
1 polymer ?
#
loop_
_entity_poly.entity_id
_entity_poly.type
_entity_poly.pdbx_seq_one_letter_code
_entity_poly.pdbx_strand_id
1 'polypeptide(L)'
;MALSHDPIVNAKLEDLRLRDAEFGARAEMRVRAKYGENTSMDGYHFSQSFARDAQASQQIDWVHQPWLRPLRFAFRHAPRWVRFAVKKVAS
;
A
#
# COMPACT_ATOMS: atom_id res chain seq x y z
N MET A 1 14.50 1.61 14.18
CA MET A 1 13.86 0.33 14.54
C MET A 1 14.74 -0.36 15.56
N ALA A 2 14.22 -0.75 16.72
CA ALA A 2 14.98 -1.53 17.68
C ALA A 2 15.16 -2.94 17.11
N LEU A 3 16.41 -3.32 16.84
CA LEU A 3 16.77 -4.67 16.45
C LEU A 3 16.43 -5.63 17.59
N SER A 4 15.93 -6.82 17.25
CA SER A 4 15.62 -7.85 18.25
C SER A 4 16.90 -8.27 18.99
N HIS A 5 16.79 -8.80 20.20
CA HIS A 5 17.97 -9.30 20.94
C HIS A 5 18.61 -10.54 20.31
N ASP A 6 17.94 -11.21 19.37
CA ASP A 6 18.45 -12.40 18.70
C ASP A 6 19.21 -12.04 17.40
N PRO A 7 20.52 -12.36 17.31
CA PRO A 7 21.32 -12.06 16.12
C PRO A 7 20.84 -12.79 14.86
N ILE A 8 20.23 -13.98 14.99
CA ILE A 8 19.69 -14.74 13.85
C ILE A 8 18.50 -14.01 13.24
N VAL A 9 17.62 -13.51 14.10
CA VAL A 9 16.45 -12.72 13.68
C VAL A 9 16.90 -11.45 12.98
N ASN A 10 17.90 -10.75 13.50
CA ASN A 10 18.43 -9.54 12.87
C ASN A 10 19.05 -9.82 11.49
N ALA A 11 19.83 -10.89 11.35
CA ALA A 11 20.37 -11.30 10.05
C ALA A 11 19.26 -11.62 9.05
N LYS A 12 18.19 -12.27 9.51
CA LYS A 12 17.06 -12.57 8.64
C LYS A 12 16.26 -11.33 8.25
N LEU A 13 16.12 -10.36 9.16
CA LEU A 13 15.49 -9.07 8.86
C LEU A 13 16.28 -8.29 7.80
N GLU A 14 17.61 -8.32 7.84
CA GLU A 14 18.42 -7.69 6.79
C GLU A 14 18.31 -8.40 5.43
N ASP A 15 18.32 -9.74 5.39
CA ASP A 15 18.06 -10.50 4.15
C ASP A 15 16.69 -10.13 3.55
N LEU A 16 15.66 -10.03 4.38
CA LEU A 16 14.33 -9.60 3.93
C LEU A 16 14.34 -8.14 3.44
N ARG A 17 15.06 -7.25 4.11
CA ARG A 17 15.18 -5.84 3.71
C ARG A 17 15.86 -5.69 2.34
N LEU A 18 16.90 -6.49 2.08
CA LEU A 18 17.60 -6.51 0.80
C LEU A 18 16.70 -7.03 -0.32
N ARG A 19 15.98 -8.14 -0.09
CA ARG A 19 15.03 -8.70 -1.07
C ARG A 19 13.89 -7.75 -1.38
N ASP A 20 13.35 -7.08 -0.37
CA ASP A 20 12.32 -6.06 -0.54
C ASP A 20 12.79 -4.93 -1.47
N ALA A 21 14.03 -4.44 -1.26
CA ALA A 21 14.64 -3.45 -2.14
C ALA A 21 14.82 -3.95 -3.58
N GLU A 22 15.25 -5.20 -3.78
CA GLU A 22 15.35 -5.80 -5.11
C GLU A 22 13.99 -5.89 -5.83
N PHE A 23 12.94 -6.30 -5.11
CA PHE A 23 11.59 -6.37 -5.68
C PHE A 23 11.06 -4.99 -6.03
N GLY A 24 11.30 -3.99 -5.16
CA GLY A 24 10.97 -2.59 -5.42
C GLY A 24 11.61 -2.08 -6.71
N ALA A 25 12.91 -2.27 -6.87
CA ALA A 25 13.64 -1.84 -8.07
C ALA A 25 13.14 -2.54 -9.35
N ARG A 26 12.86 -3.85 -9.30
CA ARG A 26 12.29 -4.57 -10.45
C ARG A 26 10.89 -4.08 -10.81
N ALA A 27 10.07 -3.78 -9.81
CA ALA A 27 8.73 -3.25 -10.04
C ALA A 27 8.79 -1.85 -10.69
N GLU A 28 9.67 -0.98 -10.18
CA GLU A 28 9.90 0.35 -10.75
C GLU A 28 10.34 0.27 -12.22
N MET A 29 11.32 -0.60 -12.53
CA MET A 29 11.76 -0.80 -13.92
C MET A 29 10.63 -1.29 -14.83
N ARG A 30 9.77 -2.21 -14.36
CA ARG A 30 8.63 -2.71 -15.16
C ARG A 30 7.59 -1.61 -15.43
N VAL A 31 7.28 -0.81 -14.41
CA VAL A 31 6.33 0.31 -14.54
C VAL A 31 6.90 1.35 -15.50
N ARG A 32 8.17 1.74 -15.35
CA ARG A 32 8.85 2.66 -16.25
C ARG A 32 8.90 2.14 -17.69
N ALA A 33 9.19 0.85 -17.88
CA ALA A 33 9.20 0.24 -19.22
C ALA A 33 7.82 0.23 -19.87
N LYS A 34 6.75 0.04 -19.09
CA LYS A 34 5.39 -0.06 -19.61
C LYS A 34 4.75 1.31 -19.86
N TYR A 35 5.01 2.29 -19.01
CA TYR A 35 4.30 3.55 -19.00
C TYR A 35 5.20 4.76 -19.33
N GLY A 36 6.52 4.64 -19.29
CA GLY A 36 7.46 5.76 -19.44
C GLY A 36 7.88 6.38 -18.10
N GLU A 37 8.62 7.49 -18.17
CA GLU A 37 9.07 8.26 -17.00
C GLU A 37 8.03 9.35 -16.68
N ASN A 38 7.64 9.50 -15.40
CA ASN A 38 6.62 10.44 -14.91
C ASN A 38 5.16 10.17 -15.33
N THR A 39 4.82 8.95 -15.71
CA THR A 39 3.45 8.61 -16.10
C THR A 39 2.51 8.53 -14.92
N SER A 40 1.24 8.76 -15.19
CA SER A 40 0.13 8.55 -14.26
C SER A 40 -0.97 7.71 -14.92
N MET A 41 -1.80 7.09 -14.10
CA MET A 41 -3.02 6.40 -14.54
C MET A 41 -4.17 6.90 -13.66
N ASP A 42 -5.21 7.52 -14.26
CA ASP A 42 -6.40 8.02 -13.56
C ASP A 42 -6.09 8.78 -12.25
N GLY A 43 -5.22 9.79 -12.31
CA GLY A 43 -4.83 10.60 -11.14
C GLY A 43 -3.79 9.95 -10.20
N TYR A 44 -3.39 8.71 -10.46
CA TYR A 44 -2.34 8.02 -9.70
C TYR A 44 -0.95 8.23 -10.33
N HIS A 45 -0.06 8.93 -9.64
CA HIS A 45 1.32 9.14 -10.08
C HIS A 45 2.24 8.01 -9.58
N PHE A 46 2.83 7.25 -10.52
CA PHE A 46 3.68 6.10 -10.19
C PHE A 46 4.98 6.49 -9.47
N SER A 47 5.41 7.74 -9.57
CA SER A 47 6.56 8.29 -8.84
C SER A 47 6.36 8.28 -7.32
N GLN A 48 5.12 8.29 -6.84
CA GLN A 48 4.79 8.25 -5.42
C GLN A 48 4.67 6.82 -4.87
N SER A 49 4.51 5.83 -5.76
CA SER A 49 4.28 4.43 -5.40
C SER A 49 5.48 3.74 -4.77
N PHE A 50 6.69 4.22 -5.04
CA PHE A 50 7.93 3.57 -4.60
C PHE A 50 8.56 4.28 -3.39
N ALA A 51 8.07 5.46 -3.02
CA ALA A 51 8.44 6.13 -1.79
C ALA A 51 7.80 5.38 -0.60
N ARG A 52 8.63 4.67 0.17
CA ARG A 52 8.21 3.88 1.35
C ARG A 52 7.29 4.65 2.30
N ASP A 53 7.54 5.94 2.46
CA ASP A 53 6.81 6.81 3.39
C ASP A 53 5.39 7.12 2.91
N ALA A 54 5.16 7.12 1.59
CA ALA A 54 3.86 7.35 0.97
C ALA A 54 2.98 6.10 0.94
N GLN A 55 3.57 4.91 0.81
CA GLN A 55 2.80 3.65 0.81
C GLN A 55 2.12 3.36 2.16
N ALA A 56 2.80 3.67 3.27
CA ALA A 56 2.23 3.49 4.61
C ALA A 56 1.19 4.55 4.96
N SER A 57 1.35 5.79 4.47
CA SER A 57 0.46 6.92 4.79
C SER A 57 -0.76 7.05 3.85
N GLN A 58 -0.72 6.44 2.65
CA GLN A 58 -1.90 6.27 1.80
C GLN A 58 -2.72 5.03 2.17
N GLN A 59 -2.37 4.33 3.25
CA GLN A 59 -3.29 3.41 3.88
C GLN A 59 -4.47 4.25 4.37
N ILE A 60 -5.59 4.10 3.66
CA ILE A 60 -6.83 4.81 3.92
C ILE A 60 -7.26 4.50 5.37
N ASP A 61 -6.81 5.35 6.29
CA ASP A 61 -6.81 5.12 7.74
C ASP A 61 -8.20 5.29 8.37
N TRP A 62 -9.18 5.72 7.57
CA TRP A 62 -10.57 5.78 8.02
C TRP A 62 -11.09 4.41 8.48
N VAL A 63 -10.53 3.32 7.92
CA VAL A 63 -10.92 1.97 8.33
C VAL A 63 -10.45 1.65 9.77
N HIS A 64 -9.46 2.34 10.33
CA HIS A 64 -8.94 2.07 11.69
C HIS A 64 -9.53 2.99 12.75
N GLN A 65 -10.15 4.10 12.36
CA GLN A 65 -10.84 5.04 13.25
C GLN A 65 -11.96 4.33 14.07
N PRO A 66 -11.92 4.36 15.42
CA PRO A 66 -12.89 3.67 16.27
C PRO A 66 -14.34 4.14 16.05
N TRP A 67 -14.55 5.41 15.76
CA TRP A 67 -15.88 5.99 15.50
C TRP A 67 -16.48 5.56 14.16
N LEU A 68 -15.68 5.00 13.25
CA LEU A 68 -16.15 4.45 11.98
C LEU A 68 -16.59 2.97 12.09
N ARG A 69 -16.62 2.39 13.29
CA ARG A 69 -17.13 1.03 13.54
C ARG A 69 -18.57 0.81 13.03
N PRO A 70 -19.54 1.70 13.27
CA PRO A 70 -20.91 1.52 12.78
C PRO A 70 -20.97 1.54 11.25
N LEU A 71 -20.20 2.44 10.63
CA LEU A 71 -20.12 2.56 9.17
C LEU A 71 -19.49 1.31 8.53
N ARG A 72 -18.46 0.73 9.18
CA ARG A 72 -17.85 -0.54 8.77
C ARG A 72 -18.83 -1.70 8.85
N PHE A 73 -19.63 -1.77 9.92
CA PHE A 73 -20.66 -2.79 10.06
C PHE A 73 -21.69 -2.69 8.92
N ALA A 74 -22.25 -1.51 8.70
CA ALA A 74 -23.20 -1.26 7.60
C ALA A 74 -22.59 -1.60 6.23
N PHE A 75 -21.36 -1.16 5.96
CA PHE A 75 -20.68 -1.46 4.70
C PHE A 75 -20.40 -2.95 4.49
N ARG A 76 -20.07 -3.69 5.55
CA ARG A 76 -19.78 -5.13 5.47
C ARG A 76 -21.03 -5.97 5.21
N HIS A 77 -22.17 -5.53 5.74
CA HIS A 77 -23.48 -6.16 5.55
C HIS A 77 -24.24 -5.64 4.32
N ALA A 78 -23.76 -4.57 3.68
CA ALA A 78 -24.35 -4.06 2.47
C ALA A 78 -24.19 -5.05 1.28
N PRO A 79 -25.18 -5.11 0.38
CA PRO A 79 -25.08 -5.88 -0.86
C PRO A 79 -23.84 -5.53 -1.69
N ARG A 80 -23.33 -6.49 -2.47
CA ARG A 80 -22.12 -6.32 -3.29
C ARG A 80 -22.16 -5.04 -4.14
N TRP A 81 -23.30 -4.73 -4.77
CA TRP A 81 -23.45 -3.57 -5.64
C TRP A 81 -23.27 -2.22 -4.91
N VAL A 82 -23.75 -2.12 -3.66
CA VAL A 82 -23.53 -0.93 -2.81
C VAL A 82 -22.05 -0.76 -2.51
N ARG A 83 -21.36 -1.86 -2.18
CA ARG A 83 -19.92 -1.83 -1.87
C ARG A 83 -19.09 -1.41 -3.08
N PHE A 84 -19.49 -1.83 -4.28
CA PHE A 84 -18.87 -1.39 -5.53
C PHE A 84 -19.15 0.10 -5.82
N ALA A 85 -20.38 0.57 -5.63
CA ALA A 85 -20.72 1.98 -5.83
C ALA A 85 -19.93 2.90 -4.88
N VAL A 86 -19.86 2.57 -3.59
CA VAL A 86 -19.08 3.31 -2.60
C VAL A 86 -17.59 3.31 -2.95
N LYS A 87 -17.04 2.17 -3.39
CA LYS A 87 -15.65 2.11 -3.86
C LYS A 87 -15.41 2.97 -5.10
N LYS A 88 -16.37 3.01 -6.02
CA LYS A 88 -16.27 3.81 -7.26
C LYS A 88 -16.30 5.32 -7.00
N VAL A 89 -16.97 5.76 -5.93
CA VAL A 89 -17.04 7.18 -5.53
C VAL A 89 -15.80 7.60 -4.71
N ALA A 90 -15.16 6.64 -4.03
CA ALA A 90 -13.97 6.88 -3.21
C ALA A 90 -12.64 6.71 -3.97
N SER A 91 -12.70 6.31 -5.25
CA SER A 91 -11.60 6.33 -6.22
C SER A 91 -11.69 7.57 -7.07
#